data_AF-A0A1G3ZTE2-F1
#
_entry.id   AF-A0A1G3ZTE2-F1
#
_cell.length_a   1.000
_cell.length_b   1.000
_cell.length_c   1.000
_cell.angle_alpha   90.00
_cell.angle_beta   90.00
_cell.angle_gamma   90.00
#
_symmetry.space_group_name_H-M   'P 1'
#
loop_
_entity.id
_entity.type
_entity.pdbx_description
1 polymer ?
#
loop_
_entity_poly.entity_id
_entity_poly.type
_entity_poly.pdbx_seq_one_letter_code
_entity_poly.pdbx_strand_id
1 'polypeptide(L)'
;MLGVFLRIYGTVAGLAIFAVFMPRAWMAATHEMIGLGKFPDGAIVDYLARSVSALYAFHGGLLWILARDVRRYATIIAYVAAAGIAFSVFILALDVSLGLPVWWILGEGPSVFVISLVVLALLAKERAQWR
;
A
#
# COMPACT_ATOMS: atom_id res chain seq x y z
N MET A 1 6.49 -8.75 -17.82
CA MET A 1 6.90 -8.90 -16.39
C MET A 1 6.15 -7.92 -15.48
N LEU A 2 6.00 -6.66 -15.89
CA LEU A 2 5.29 -5.64 -15.10
C LEU A 2 3.86 -6.06 -14.72
N GLY A 3 3.08 -6.59 -15.67
CA GLY A 3 1.70 -7.00 -15.40
C GLY A 3 1.58 -8.06 -14.30
N VAL A 4 2.50 -9.02 -14.23
CA VAL A 4 2.52 -10.04 -13.15
C VAL A 4 2.84 -9.38 -11.81
N PHE A 5 3.82 -8.49 -11.78
CA PHE A 5 4.18 -7.75 -10.57
C PHE A 5 2.99 -6.93 -10.04
N LEU A 6 2.29 -6.20 -10.92
CA LEU A 6 1.10 -5.42 -10.56
C LEU A 6 -0.04 -6.31 -10.03
N ARG A 7 -0.22 -7.53 -10.56
CA ARG A 7 -1.23 -8.47 -10.04
C ARG A 7 -0.85 -9.00 -8.67
N ILE A 8 0.41 -9.35 -8.43
CA ILE A 8 0.88 -9.80 -7.12
C ILE A 8 0.69 -8.67 -6.11
N TYR A 9 1.21 -7.49 -6.40
CA TYR A 9 1.09 -6.33 -5.51
C TYR A 9 -0.37 -5.95 -5.26
N GLY A 10 -1.18 -5.90 -6.32
CA GLY A 10 -2.61 -5.61 -6.22
C GLY A 10 -3.40 -6.66 -5.46
N THR A 11 -3.01 -7.94 -5.54
CA THR A 11 -3.64 -9.01 -4.76
C THR A 11 -3.30 -8.87 -3.28
N VAL A 12 -2.03 -8.65 -2.95
CA VAL A 12 -1.59 -8.44 -1.56
C VAL A 12 -2.30 -7.24 -0.94
N ALA A 13 -2.35 -6.09 -1.63
CA ALA A 13 -3.11 -4.93 -1.19
C ALA A 13 -4.63 -5.22 -1.10
N GLY A 14 -5.15 -6.00 -2.06
CA GLY A 14 -6.55 -6.43 -2.13
C GLY A 14 -7.02 -7.23 -0.91
N LEU A 15 -6.12 -8.01 -0.27
CA LEU A 15 -6.44 -8.77 0.94
C LEU A 15 -6.87 -7.88 2.12
N ALA A 16 -6.55 -6.58 2.09
CA ALA A 16 -7.04 -5.63 3.08
C ALA A 16 -8.58 -5.55 3.15
N ILE A 17 -9.31 -6.03 2.14
CA ILE A 17 -10.78 -6.11 2.21
C ILE A 17 -11.27 -6.93 3.41
N PHE A 18 -10.52 -7.94 3.85
CA PHE A 18 -10.86 -8.71 5.06
C PHE A 18 -10.76 -7.85 6.32
N ALA A 19 -9.80 -6.92 6.38
CA ALA A 19 -9.63 -6.01 7.50
C ALA A 19 -10.78 -5.01 7.64
N VAL A 20 -11.51 -4.71 6.56
CA VAL A 20 -12.72 -3.88 6.60
C VAL A 20 -13.79 -4.47 7.51
N PHE A 21 -13.91 -5.80 7.57
CA PHE A 21 -14.90 -6.52 8.37
C PHE A 21 -14.32 -7.14 9.64
N MET A 22 -13.03 -6.95 9.89
CA MET A 22 -12.34 -7.54 11.03
C MET A 22 -12.99 -7.11 12.36
N PRO A 23 -13.25 -8.03 13.30
CA PRO A 23 -13.75 -7.69 14.62
C PRO A 23 -12.82 -6.73 15.35
N ARG A 24 -13.37 -5.74 16.07
CA ARG A 24 -12.57 -4.81 16.87
C ARG A 24 -11.67 -5.52 17.89
N ALA A 25 -12.14 -6.62 18.47
CA ALA A 25 -11.35 -7.44 19.38
C ALA A 25 -10.06 -7.97 18.74
N TRP A 26 -10.07 -8.32 17.45
CA TRP A 26 -8.88 -8.81 16.74
C TRP A 26 -7.89 -7.68 16.44
N MET A 27 -8.40 -6.50 16.06
CA MET A 27 -7.57 -5.30 15.91
C MET A 27 -6.89 -4.94 17.23
N ALA A 28 -7.66 -4.95 18.32
CA ALA A 28 -7.15 -4.62 19.65
C ALA A 28 -6.11 -5.63 20.14
N ALA A 29 -6.40 -6.93 20.03
CA ALA A 29 -5.46 -7.99 20.38
C ALA A 29 -4.16 -7.90 19.57
N THR A 30 -4.25 -7.59 18.27
CA THR A 30 -3.08 -7.44 17.40
C THR A 30 -2.25 -6.22 17.79
N HIS A 31 -2.89 -5.07 18.03
CA HIS A 31 -2.24 -3.82 18.45
C HIS A 31 -1.45 -3.98 19.77
N GLU A 32 -2.05 -4.69 20.74
CA GLU A 32 -1.38 -5.01 22.00
C GLU A 32 -0.25 -6.03 21.82
N MET A 33 -0.48 -7.09 21.02
CA MET A 33 0.51 -8.14 20.74
C MET A 33 1.78 -7.61 20.09
N ILE A 34 1.67 -6.62 19.19
CA ILE A 34 2.83 -6.00 18.53
C ILE A 34 3.48 -4.88 19.36
N GLY A 35 3.01 -4.68 20.60
CA GLY A 35 3.64 -3.77 21.55
C GLY A 35 3.32 -2.28 21.35
N LEU A 36 2.23 -1.94 20.64
CA LEU A 36 1.78 -0.54 20.48
C LEU A 36 0.93 -0.04 21.66
N GLY A 37 0.79 -0.86 22.70
CA GLY A 37 -0.01 -0.54 23.90
C GLY A 37 -1.50 -0.85 23.72
N LYS A 38 -2.31 -0.33 24.65
CA LYS A 38 -3.77 -0.55 24.64
C LYS A 38 -4.39 0.06 23.38
N PHE A 39 -5.24 -0.70 22.69
CA PHE A 39 -5.95 -0.19 21.52
C PHE A 39 -6.79 1.03 21.89
N PRO A 40 -6.63 2.18 21.20
CA PRO A 40 -7.28 3.41 21.63
C PRO A 40 -8.80 3.33 21.52
N ASP A 41 -9.48 3.95 22.49
CA ASP A 41 -10.94 4.02 22.53
C ASP A 41 -11.44 5.20 21.67
N GLY A 42 -12.37 4.93 20.76
CA GLY A 42 -13.05 5.96 19.97
C GLY A 42 -13.44 5.50 18.57
N ALA A 43 -14.58 5.96 18.08
CA ALA A 43 -15.11 5.56 16.77
C ALA A 43 -14.17 5.92 15.59
N ILE A 44 -13.32 6.94 15.77
CA ILE A 44 -12.38 7.39 14.74
C ILE A 44 -11.31 6.34 14.41
N VAL A 45 -10.88 5.53 15.39
CA VAL A 45 -9.85 4.51 15.19
C VAL A 45 -10.39 3.37 14.34
N ASP A 46 -11.60 2.89 14.70
CA ASP A 46 -12.33 1.89 13.91
C ASP A 46 -12.61 2.40 12.50
N TYR A 47 -13.05 3.65 12.37
CA TYR A 47 -13.29 4.28 11.07
C TYR A 47 -12.02 4.32 10.21
N LEU A 48 -10.92 4.89 10.74
CA LEU A 48 -9.67 5.05 9.99
C LEU A 48 -9.08 3.70 9.56
N ALA A 49 -9.02 2.73 10.48
CA ALA A 49 -8.49 1.39 10.20
C ALA A 49 -9.30 0.67 9.10
N ARG A 50 -10.63 0.79 9.12
CA ARG A 50 -11.49 0.17 8.09
C ARG A 50 -11.48 0.95 6.79
N SER A 51 -11.50 2.28 6.82
CA SER A 51 -11.48 3.11 5.61
C SER A 51 -10.15 2.99 4.86
N VAL A 52 -9.01 2.93 5.58
CA VAL A 52 -7.71 2.72 4.94
C VAL A 52 -7.61 1.32 4.33
N SER A 53 -8.14 0.31 5.01
CA SER A 53 -8.24 -1.06 4.47
C SER A 53 -9.07 -1.12 3.19
N ALA A 54 -10.20 -0.41 3.15
CA ALA A 54 -11.03 -0.29 1.94
C ALA A 54 -10.28 0.44 0.80
N LEU A 55 -9.50 1.48 1.12
CA LEU A 55 -8.68 2.18 0.14
C LEU A 55 -7.58 1.28 -0.44
N TYR A 56 -6.93 0.44 0.38
CA TYR A 56 -5.98 -0.57 -0.11
C TYR A 56 -6.66 -1.61 -1.00
N ALA A 57 -7.87 -2.05 -0.66
CA ALA A 57 -8.63 -2.96 -1.52
C ALA A 57 -8.98 -2.31 -2.87
N PHE A 58 -9.42 -1.05 -2.86
CA PHE A 58 -9.67 -0.28 -4.08
C PHE A 58 -8.39 -0.11 -4.91
N HIS A 59 -7.27 0.22 -4.26
CA HIS A 59 -5.96 0.31 -4.90
C HIS A 59 -5.55 -1.03 -5.55
N GLY A 60 -5.77 -2.14 -4.84
CA GLY A 60 -5.53 -3.49 -5.38
C GLY A 60 -6.35 -3.78 -6.63
N GLY A 61 -7.63 -3.42 -6.62
CA GLY A 61 -8.51 -3.51 -7.80
C GLY A 61 -8.03 -2.66 -8.98
N LEU A 62 -7.58 -1.42 -8.71
CA LEU A 62 -6.98 -0.55 -9.73
C LEU A 62 -5.74 -1.22 -10.35
N LEU A 63 -4.82 -1.74 -9.53
CA LEU A 63 -3.61 -2.41 -10.03
C LEU A 63 -3.93 -3.62 -10.91
N TRP A 64 -4.97 -4.39 -10.57
CA TRP A 64 -5.47 -5.47 -11.42
C TRP A 64 -5.98 -5.00 -12.78
N ILE A 65 -6.69 -3.86 -12.83
CA ILE A 65 -7.15 -3.25 -14.10
C ILE A 65 -5.94 -2.82 -14.94
N LEU A 66 -4.98 -2.11 -14.33
CA LEU A 66 -3.77 -1.64 -15.01
C LEU A 66 -2.93 -2.81 -15.54
N ALA A 67 -2.92 -3.94 -14.83
CA ALA A 67 -2.22 -5.16 -15.22
C ALA A 67 -2.84 -5.91 -16.42
N ARG A 68 -4.03 -5.53 -16.89
CA ARG A 68 -4.65 -6.13 -18.09
C ARG A 68 -3.98 -5.67 -19.37
N ASP A 69 -3.58 -4.41 -19.44
CA ASP A 69 -2.92 -3.82 -20.60
C ASP A 69 -1.94 -2.73 -20.16
N VAL A 70 -0.71 -3.15 -19.85
CA VAL A 70 0.33 -2.25 -19.34
C VAL A 70 0.78 -1.22 -20.36
N ARG A 71 0.59 -1.47 -21.67
CA ARG A 71 0.93 -0.53 -22.74
C ARG A 71 -0.12 0.58 -22.81
N ARG A 72 -1.40 0.22 -22.85
CA ARG A 72 -2.51 1.18 -22.85
C ARG A 72 -2.52 2.05 -21.59
N TYR A 73 -2.21 1.48 -20.44
CA TYR A 73 -2.28 2.18 -19.16
C TYR A 73 -0.94 2.73 -18.66
N ALA A 74 0.08 2.79 -19.52
CA ALA A 74 1.44 3.16 -19.14
C ALA A 74 1.54 4.50 -18.38
N THR A 75 0.75 5.51 -18.77
CA THR A 75 0.75 6.82 -18.11
C THR A 75 0.16 6.75 -16.71
N ILE A 76 -0.92 5.99 -16.52
CA ILE A 76 -1.56 5.82 -15.22
C ILE A 76 -0.65 5.01 -14.29
N ILE A 77 0.01 3.97 -14.80
CA ILE A 77 0.98 3.18 -14.03
C ILE A 77 2.14 4.07 -13.56
N ALA A 78 2.68 4.93 -14.44
CA ALA A 78 3.73 5.87 -14.08
C ALA A 78 3.26 6.86 -13.00
N TYR A 79 2.04 7.40 -13.13
CA TYR A 79 1.45 8.28 -12.13
C TYR A 79 1.30 7.57 -10.78
N VAL A 80 0.72 6.36 -10.74
CA VAL A 80 0.53 5.60 -9.51
C VAL A 80 1.86 5.34 -8.81
N ALA A 81 2.91 4.98 -9.55
CA ALA A 81 4.22 4.75 -8.96
C ALA A 81 4.90 6.05 -8.49
N ALA A 82 4.79 7.15 -9.24
CA ALA A 82 5.29 8.45 -8.79
C ALA A 82 4.56 8.97 -7.54
N ALA A 83 3.23 8.81 -7.50
CA ALA A 83 2.43 9.12 -6.33
C ALA A 83 2.80 8.22 -5.14
N GLY A 84 3.10 6.94 -5.38
CA GLY A 84 3.60 6.00 -4.37
C GLY A 84 4.94 6.45 -3.76
N ILE A 85 5.86 6.96 -4.57
CA ILE A 85 7.11 7.56 -4.08
C ILE A 85 6.82 8.78 -3.20
N ALA A 86 6.00 9.72 -3.66
CA ALA A 86 5.65 10.90 -2.86
C ALA A 86 4.96 10.52 -1.54
N PHE A 87 4.03 9.58 -1.59
CA PHE A 87 3.32 9.04 -0.43
C PHE A 87 4.27 8.37 0.56
N SER A 88 5.24 7.58 0.07
CA SER A 88 6.21 6.90 0.93
C SER A 88 7.10 7.87 1.72
N VAL A 89 7.50 8.98 1.10
CA VAL A 89 8.28 10.04 1.78
C VAL A 89 7.41 10.73 2.85
N PHE A 90 6.14 11.00 2.51
CA PHE A 90 5.19 11.59 3.44
C PHE A 90 4.93 10.69 4.67
N ILE A 91 4.63 9.40 4.45
CA ILE A 91 4.40 8.43 5.53
C ILE A 91 5.65 8.27 6.40
N LEU A 92 6.84 8.17 5.79
CA LEU A 92 8.08 8.09 6.55
C LEU A 92 8.24 9.28 7.50
N ALA A 93 7.98 10.50 7.02
CA ALA A 93 8.04 11.70 7.85
C ALA A 93 6.97 11.70 8.95
N LEU A 94 5.76 11.23 8.63
CA LEU A 94 4.66 11.11 9.57
C LEU A 94 4.99 10.12 10.69
N ASP A 95 5.43 8.91 10.36
CA ASP A 95 5.74 7.87 11.35
C ASP A 95 6.85 8.29 12.31
N VAL A 96 7.89 8.95 11.78
CA VAL A 96 8.96 9.54 12.58
C VAL A 96 8.40 10.62 13.51
N SER A 97 7.52 11.49 13.00
CA SER A 97 6.92 12.57 13.80
C SER A 97 5.99 12.05 14.90
N LEU A 98 5.35 10.90 14.67
CA LEU A 98 4.48 10.22 15.62
C LEU A 98 5.24 9.31 16.59
N GLY A 99 6.56 9.17 16.44
CA GLY A 99 7.40 8.36 17.33
C GLY A 99 7.11 6.87 17.23
N LEU A 100 6.70 6.37 16.05
CA LEU A 100 6.43 4.95 15.85
C LEU A 100 7.72 4.10 15.98
N PRO A 101 7.60 2.82 16.34
CA PRO A 101 8.76 1.94 16.43
C PRO A 101 9.52 1.82 15.10
N VAL A 102 10.85 1.68 15.16
CA VAL A 102 11.72 1.61 13.96
C VAL A 102 11.30 0.50 12.99
N TRP A 103 10.88 -0.66 13.51
CA TRP A 103 10.43 -1.77 12.64
C TRP A 103 9.15 -1.42 11.86
N TRP A 104 8.28 -0.58 12.41
CA TRP A 104 7.08 -0.08 11.73
C TRP A 104 7.47 0.90 10.63
N ILE A 105 8.31 1.89 10.97
CA ILE A 105 8.83 2.91 10.05
C ILE A 105 9.49 2.26 8.85
N LEU A 106 10.32 1.23 9.06
CA LEU A 106 11.00 0.51 7.98
C LEU A 106 10.05 -0.36 7.14
N GLY A 107 8.97 -0.85 7.75
CA GLY A 107 7.97 -1.69 7.10
C GLY A 107 7.03 -0.93 6.18
N GLU A 108 6.66 0.31 6.49
CA GLU A 108 5.74 1.11 5.68
C GLU A 108 6.44 1.92 4.57
N GLY A 109 6.96 3.11 4.90
CA GLY A 109 7.47 4.06 3.90
C GLY A 109 8.51 3.45 2.95
N PRO A 110 9.62 2.89 3.44
CA PRO A 110 10.67 2.33 2.60
C PRO A 110 10.20 1.20 1.69
N SER A 111 9.27 0.35 2.14
CA SER A 111 8.75 -0.74 1.32
C SER A 111 7.93 -0.21 0.13
N VAL A 112 7.06 0.78 0.37
CA VAL A 112 6.27 1.44 -0.68
C VAL A 112 7.18 2.17 -1.68
N PHE A 113 8.24 2.82 -1.19
CA PHE A 113 9.24 3.49 -2.03
C PHE A 113 9.91 2.50 -2.99
N VAL A 114 10.42 1.38 -2.45
CA VAL A 114 11.09 0.34 -3.25
C VAL A 114 10.13 -0.28 -4.26
N ILE A 115 8.90 -0.64 -3.85
CA ILE A 115 7.88 -1.18 -4.76
C ILE A 115 7.59 -0.21 -5.91
N SER A 116 7.45 1.07 -5.60
CA SER A 116 7.17 2.10 -6.60
C SER A 116 8.33 2.28 -7.59
N LEU A 117 9.58 2.25 -7.11
CA LEU A 117 10.75 2.26 -7.98
C LEU A 117 10.81 1.02 -8.89
N VAL A 118 10.50 -0.16 -8.37
CA VAL A 118 10.43 -1.40 -9.16
C VAL A 118 9.38 -1.29 -10.26
N VAL A 119 8.20 -0.74 -9.96
CA VAL A 119 7.15 -0.49 -10.97
C VAL A 119 7.66 0.44 -12.09
N LEU A 120 8.31 1.56 -11.75
CA LEU A 120 8.87 2.48 -12.74
C LEU A 120 9.98 1.84 -13.58
N ALA A 121 10.88 1.08 -12.96
CA ALA A 121 11.95 0.38 -13.65
C ALA A 121 11.42 -0.67 -14.62
N LEU A 122 10.45 -1.48 -14.20
CA LEU A 122 9.79 -2.46 -15.06
C LEU A 122 9.01 -1.78 -16.20
N LEU A 123 8.34 -0.66 -15.93
CA LEU A 123 7.64 0.11 -16.96
C LEU A 123 8.61 0.69 -18.00
N ALA A 124 9.76 1.22 -17.57
CA ALA A 124 10.79 1.72 -18.47
C ALA A 124 11.34 0.60 -19.37
N LYS A 125 11.58 -0.58 -18.80
CA LYS A 125 12.01 -1.77 -19.54
C LYS A 125 11.00 -2.19 -20.60
N GLU A 126 9.71 -2.28 -20.26
CA GLU A 126 8.64 -2.67 -21.21
C GLU A 126 8.49 -1.61 -22.32
N ARG A 127 8.55 -0.31 -21.98
CA ARG A 127 8.51 0.80 -22.96
C ARG A 127 9.61 0.73 -24.00
N ALA A 128 10.81 0.31 -23.62
CA ALA A 128 11.93 0.15 -24.55
C ALA A 128 11.68 -0.95 -25.59
N GLN A 129 10.84 -1.95 -25.28
CA GLN A 129 10.47 -3.06 -26.16
C GLN A 129 9.26 -2.75 -27.05
N TRP A 130 8.52 -1.66 -26.80
CA TRP A 130 7.37 -1.26 -27.63
C TRP A 130 7.76 -0.50 -28.90
N ARG A 131 9.04 -0.10 -28.98
CA ARG A 131 9.65 0.53 -30.15
C ARG A 131 10.00 -0.53 -31.19
#